data_AF-A0A7R9WQR2-F1
#
_entry.id   AF-A0A7R9WQR2-F1
#
_cell.length_a   1.000
_cell.length_b   1.000
_cell.length_c   1.000
_cell.angle_alpha   90.00
_cell.angle_beta   90.00
_cell.angle_gamma   90.00
#
_symmetry.space_group_name_H-M   'P 1'
#
loop_
_entity.id
_entity.type
_entity.pdbx_description
1 polymer ?
#
loop_
_entity_poly.entity_id
_entity_poly.type
_entity_poly.pdbx_seq_one_letter_code
_entity_poly.pdbx_strand_id
1 'polypeptide(L)'
;NPLSFPMMRVSSSHSVVSSSISSVSSRASLLVERQDADVLFGRGTRSNRHPGNQIFLRDVQRELDNHMNAPGTKAKRRICAAIIKATRKRQGRFLQFDDKSSLWRNVSSSRTRKKVTQAFRSFRKQRNRACSNK
;
A
#
# COMPACT_ATOMS: atom_id res chain seq x y z
N ASN A 1 -15.37 -54.80 -31.70
CA ASN A 1 -15.72 -53.52 -32.34
C ASN A 1 -16.35 -52.61 -31.29
N PRO A 2 -15.75 -51.44 -31.02
CA PRO A 2 -15.94 -50.67 -29.79
C PRO A 2 -16.98 -49.57 -30.00
N LEU A 3 -17.75 -49.20 -28.98
CA LEU A 3 -18.19 -47.82 -28.79
C LEU A 3 -18.26 -47.52 -27.29
N SER A 4 -17.07 -47.21 -26.77
CA SER A 4 -16.84 -46.59 -25.47
C SER A 4 -17.29 -45.13 -25.56
N PHE A 5 -18.28 -44.74 -24.76
CA PHE A 5 -18.68 -43.34 -24.62
C PHE A 5 -18.11 -42.78 -23.30
N PRO A 6 -17.35 -41.66 -23.34
CA PRO A 6 -16.68 -41.13 -22.18
C PRO A 6 -17.65 -40.37 -21.25
N MET A 7 -17.59 -40.73 -19.97
CA MET A 7 -18.18 -40.01 -18.85
C MET A 7 -17.48 -38.64 -18.69
N MET A 8 -18.17 -37.54 -19.01
CA MET A 8 -17.66 -36.20 -18.70
C MET A 8 -17.84 -35.91 -17.21
N ARG A 9 -16.71 -35.91 -16.49
CA ARG A 9 -16.59 -35.50 -15.09
C ARG A 9 -16.47 -33.98 -15.04
N VAL A 10 -17.38 -33.29 -14.36
CA VAL A 10 -17.24 -31.87 -14.04
C VAL A 10 -16.12 -31.72 -13.00
N SER A 11 -14.99 -31.13 -13.42
CA SER A 11 -13.90 -30.76 -12.52
C SER A 11 -14.15 -29.36 -11.97
N SER A 12 -14.78 -29.29 -10.79
CA SER A 12 -14.79 -28.09 -9.96
C SER A 12 -13.42 -27.95 -9.27
N SER A 13 -12.50 -27.26 -9.92
CA SER A 13 -11.22 -26.86 -9.32
C SER A 13 -11.44 -25.70 -8.37
N HIS A 14 -11.87 -25.98 -7.14
CA HIS A 14 -11.71 -25.03 -6.04
C HIS A 14 -10.42 -25.37 -5.30
N SER A 15 -9.39 -24.54 -5.56
CA SER A 15 -8.12 -24.53 -4.86
C SER A 15 -8.33 -24.44 -3.35
N VAL A 16 -8.12 -25.56 -2.65
CA VAL A 16 -7.83 -25.52 -1.22
C VAL A 16 -6.35 -25.15 -1.08
N VAL A 17 -6.08 -23.85 -1.01
CA VAL A 17 -4.76 -23.36 -0.63
C VAL A 17 -4.52 -23.77 0.82
N SER A 18 -3.69 -24.79 0.97
CA SER A 18 -3.07 -25.22 2.21
C SER A 18 -2.49 -24.02 2.92
N SER A 19 -3.10 -23.65 4.05
CA SER A 19 -2.53 -22.66 4.97
C SER A 19 -2.21 -23.38 6.26
N SER A 20 -1.08 -24.07 6.24
CA SER A 20 -0.39 -24.54 7.44
C SER A 20 -0.22 -23.36 8.39
N ILE A 21 -0.90 -23.43 9.54
CA ILE A 21 -0.79 -22.44 10.60
C ILE A 21 0.57 -22.67 11.27
N SER A 22 1.61 -22.04 10.73
CA SER A 22 2.93 -22.05 11.37
C SER A 22 2.90 -21.10 12.55
N SER A 23 2.54 -21.65 13.71
CA SER A 23 2.89 -21.09 15.01
C SER A 23 4.40 -21.10 15.16
N VAL A 24 5.04 -19.96 14.89
CA VAL A 24 6.40 -19.68 15.38
C VAL A 24 6.43 -18.33 16.07
N SER A 25 6.19 -18.38 17.37
CA SER A 25 6.65 -17.37 18.31
C SER A 25 8.16 -17.53 18.45
N SER A 26 8.94 -16.61 17.89
CA SER A 26 10.34 -16.34 18.24
C SER A 26 10.74 -15.01 17.62
N ARG A 27 11.50 -14.19 18.36
CA ARG A 27 12.03 -12.86 17.97
C ARG A 27 13.07 -12.98 16.84
N ALA A 28 12.72 -13.60 15.73
CA ALA A 28 13.53 -13.67 14.53
C ALA A 28 13.43 -12.33 13.81
N SER A 29 14.56 -11.66 13.67
CA SER A 29 14.75 -10.46 12.87
C SER A 29 14.03 -10.61 11.52
N LEU A 30 12.87 -9.98 11.43
CA LEU A 30 11.93 -10.06 10.32
C LEU A 30 12.62 -9.57 9.04
N LEU A 31 13.12 -10.51 8.23
CA LEU A 31 13.29 -10.26 6.80
C LEU A 31 11.89 -10.10 6.23
N VAL A 32 11.41 -8.86 6.21
CA VAL A 32 10.10 -8.54 5.66
C VAL A 32 10.18 -8.64 4.14
N GLU A 33 9.71 -9.76 3.59
CA GLU A 33 9.46 -9.86 2.15
C GLU A 33 8.44 -8.79 1.74
N ARG A 34 8.76 -8.05 0.67
CA ARG A 34 7.92 -6.97 0.17
C ARG A 34 6.65 -7.56 -0.42
N GLN A 35 5.51 -7.22 0.15
CA GLN A 35 4.21 -7.56 -0.42
C GLN A 35 3.72 -6.46 -1.35
N ASP A 36 2.86 -6.81 -2.31
CA ASP A 36 2.29 -5.83 -3.24
C ASP A 36 1.45 -4.76 -2.54
N ALA A 37 0.88 -5.07 -1.37
CA ALA A 37 0.13 -4.12 -0.54
C ALA A 37 1.04 -3.13 0.22
N ASP A 38 2.35 -3.37 0.29
CA ASP A 38 3.28 -2.55 1.06
C ASP A 38 3.58 -1.21 0.37
N VAL A 39 3.69 -0.17 1.19
CA VAL A 39 3.94 1.21 0.78
C VAL A 39 5.42 1.53 1.04
N LEU A 40 6.23 1.48 -0.02
CA LEU A 40 7.68 1.60 0.05
C LEU A 40 8.14 3.07 0.12
N PHE A 41 8.99 3.39 1.08
CA PHE A 41 9.70 4.66 1.20
C PHE A 41 11.00 4.52 0.42
N GLY A 42 11.02 5.09 -0.79
CA GLY A 42 12.21 5.20 -1.60
C GLY A 42 12.21 6.51 -2.38
N ARG A 43 13.38 6.91 -2.87
CA ARG A 43 13.54 7.99 -3.84
C ARG A 43 13.60 7.39 -5.24
N GLY A 44 12.87 7.98 -6.19
CA GLY A 44 12.92 7.61 -7.61
C GLY A 44 11.71 6.84 -8.15
N THR A 45 11.68 6.69 -9.48
CA THR A 45 10.52 6.20 -10.25
C THR A 45 10.13 4.76 -9.93
N ARG A 46 11.09 3.89 -9.62
CA ARG A 46 10.84 2.46 -9.34
C ARG A 46 9.97 2.25 -8.11
N SER A 47 10.16 3.04 -7.04
CA SER A 47 9.30 2.97 -5.86
C SER A 47 7.89 3.47 -6.16
N ASN A 48 7.73 4.52 -6.96
CA ASN A 48 6.41 5.06 -7.29
C ASN A 48 5.54 4.12 -8.14
N ARG A 49 6.15 3.22 -8.91
CA ARG A 49 5.44 2.21 -9.71
C ARG A 49 4.98 0.99 -8.90
N HIS A 50 5.36 0.90 -7.63
CA HIS A 50 4.93 -0.22 -6.77
C HIS A 50 3.40 -0.19 -6.56
N PRO A 51 2.69 -1.32 -6.67
CA PRO A 51 1.23 -1.38 -6.55
C PRO A 51 0.71 -0.74 -5.26
N GLY A 52 1.34 -1.03 -4.12
CA GLY A 52 0.98 -0.42 -2.83
C GLY A 52 1.16 1.10 -2.80
N ASN A 53 2.20 1.64 -3.46
CA ASN A 53 2.38 3.08 -3.58
C ASN A 53 1.34 3.71 -4.52
N GLN A 54 0.96 3.05 -5.62
CA GLN A 54 -0.10 3.55 -6.51
C GLN A 54 -1.45 3.61 -5.80
N ILE A 55 -1.80 2.55 -5.08
CA ILE A 55 -3.02 2.48 -4.28
C ILE A 55 -3.04 3.59 -3.23
N PHE A 56 -1.93 3.76 -2.51
CA PHE A 56 -1.75 4.84 -1.54
C PHE A 56 -1.93 6.22 -2.17
N LEU A 57 -1.31 6.47 -3.33
CA LEU A 57 -1.40 7.74 -4.05
C LEU A 57 -2.85 8.01 -4.51
N ARG A 58 -3.57 6.99 -4.97
CA ARG A 58 -4.99 7.08 -5.32
C ARG A 58 -5.85 7.46 -4.11
N ASP A 59 -5.60 6.84 -2.96
CA ASP A 59 -6.32 7.18 -1.72
C ASP A 59 -6.02 8.63 -1.28
N VAL A 60 -4.77 9.10 -1.42
CA VAL A 60 -4.40 10.50 -1.16
C VAL A 60 -5.08 11.46 -2.14
N GLN A 61 -5.13 11.13 -3.43
CA GLN A 61 -5.75 11.97 -4.45
C GLN A 61 -7.26 12.11 -4.20
N ARG A 62 -7.96 11.04 -3.81
CA ARG A 62 -9.39 11.09 -3.45
C ARG A 62 -9.66 11.99 -2.26
N GLU A 63 -8.79 11.98 -1.26
CA GLU A 63 -8.93 12.82 -0.05
C GLU A 63 -8.33 14.22 -0.22
N LEU A 64 -7.83 14.58 -1.41
CA LEU A 64 -7.15 15.85 -1.63
C LEU A 64 -8.08 17.04 -1.37
N ASP A 65 -9.29 17.01 -1.93
CA ASP A 65 -10.26 18.10 -1.76
C ASP A 65 -10.73 18.21 -0.32
N ASN A 66 -11.00 17.07 0.34
CA ASN A 66 -11.29 17.03 1.77
C ASN A 66 -10.16 17.66 2.60
N HIS A 67 -8.90 17.35 2.29
CA HIS A 67 -7.75 17.92 2.98
C HIS A 67 -7.58 19.42 2.73
N MET A 68 -7.92 19.90 1.52
CA MET A 68 -7.85 21.31 1.16
C MET A 68 -8.95 22.14 1.84
N ASN A 69 -10.17 21.61 1.91
CA ASN A 69 -11.33 22.25 2.52
C ASN A 69 -11.38 22.08 4.05
N ALA A 70 -10.54 21.20 4.61
CA ALA A 70 -10.53 20.90 6.04
C ALA A 70 -10.21 22.15 6.91
N PRO A 71 -11.06 22.46 7.91
CA PRO A 71 -10.82 23.57 8.82
C PRO A 71 -9.70 23.22 9.81
N GLY A 72 -8.60 23.97 9.70
CA GLY A 72 -7.48 23.90 10.63
C GLY A 72 -6.64 22.61 10.61
N THR A 73 -5.67 22.54 11.52
CA THR A 73 -4.66 21.47 11.56
C THR A 73 -5.21 20.15 12.11
N LYS A 74 -6.22 20.19 13.00
CA LYS A 74 -6.81 19.00 13.62
C LYS A 74 -7.55 18.14 12.59
N ALA A 75 -8.37 18.76 11.74
CA ALA A 75 -9.11 18.06 10.69
C ALA A 75 -8.15 17.43 9.66
N LYS A 76 -7.14 18.18 9.20
CA LYS A 76 -6.09 17.67 8.30
C LYS A 76 -5.37 16.44 8.88
N ARG A 77 -5.06 16.46 10.18
CA ARG A 77 -4.45 15.32 10.87
C ARG A 77 -5.36 14.09 10.89
N ARG A 78 -6.68 14.27 11.07
CA ARG A 78 -7.66 13.17 11.02
C ARG A 78 -7.70 12.53 9.64
N ILE A 79 -7.68 13.33 8.57
CA ILE A 79 -7.64 12.83 7.18
C ILE A 79 -6.37 12.02 6.94
N CYS A 80 -5.20 12.52 7.35
CA CYS A 80 -3.96 11.76 7.24
C CYS A 80 -4.02 10.43 8.01
N ALA A 81 -4.60 10.43 9.21
CA ALA A 81 -4.76 9.22 10.01
C ALA A 81 -5.73 8.21 9.36
N ALA A 82 -6.80 8.69 8.72
CA ALA A 82 -7.75 7.86 8.00
C ALA A 82 -7.08 7.11 6.84
N ILE A 83 -6.23 7.79 6.05
CA ILE A 83 -5.46 7.15 4.96
C ILE A 83 -4.54 6.07 5.51
N ILE A 84 -3.80 6.35 6.58
CA ILE A 84 -2.92 5.36 7.21
C ILE A 84 -3.70 4.14 7.71
N LYS A 85 -4.87 4.37 8.31
CA LYS A 85 -5.76 3.29 8.77
C LYS A 85 -6.29 2.47 7.59
N ALA A 86 -6.64 3.12 6.47
CA ALA A 86 -7.08 2.45 5.26
C ALA A 86 -5.99 1.56 4.65
N THR A 87 -4.74 2.05 4.60
CA THR A 87 -3.59 1.24 4.15
C THR A 87 -3.39 0.02 5.04
N ARG A 88 -3.42 0.21 6.37
CA ARG A 88 -3.27 -0.89 7.35
C ARG A 88 -4.41 -1.90 7.27
N LYS A 89 -5.64 -1.47 7.00
CA LYS A 89 -6.80 -2.36 6.83
C LYS A 89 -6.62 -3.32 5.64
N ARG A 90 -5.86 -2.90 4.62
CA ARG A 90 -5.49 -3.73 3.46
C ARG A 90 -4.23 -4.57 3.70
N GLN A 91 -3.83 -4.72 4.97
CA GLN A 91 -2.59 -5.38 5.38
C GLN A 91 -1.30 -4.73 4.85
N GLY A 92 -1.40 -3.53 4.26
CA GLY A 92 -0.24 -2.81 3.75
C GLY A 92 0.59 -2.18 4.87
N ARG A 93 1.90 -2.46 4.88
CA ARG A 93 2.85 -1.86 5.81
C ARG A 93 3.60 -0.71 5.14
N PHE A 94 4.08 0.21 5.97
CA PHE A 94 4.93 1.29 5.53
C PHE A 94 6.37 0.86 5.76
N LEU A 95 7.09 0.55 4.67
CA LEU A 95 8.44 0.01 4.73
C LEU A 95 9.46 1.02 4.23
N GLN A 96 10.61 1.11 4.90
CA GLN A 96 11.74 1.90 4.47
C GLN A 96 12.95 0.98 4.32
N PHE A 97 13.62 1.08 3.18
CA PHE A 97 14.88 0.39 2.98
C PHE A 97 15.97 1.08 3.80
N ASP A 98 16.72 0.29 4.57
CA ASP A 98 17.90 0.75 5.27
C ASP A 98 19.16 0.32 4.51
N ASP A 99 19.83 1.28 3.88
CA ASP A 99 21.03 1.02 3.07
C ASP A 99 22.15 0.36 3.90
N LYS A 100 22.24 0.68 5.21
CA LYS A 100 23.27 0.13 6.10
C LYS A 100 23.08 -1.36 6.38
N SER A 101 21.84 -1.78 6.61
CA SER A 101 21.52 -3.17 6.94
C SER A 101 21.14 -3.96 5.69
N SER A 102 20.89 -3.30 4.55
CA SER A 102 20.24 -3.87 3.35
C SER A 102 18.88 -4.53 3.63
N LEU A 103 18.17 -4.07 4.68
CA LEU A 103 16.90 -4.63 5.12
C LEU A 103 15.76 -3.63 5.03
N TRP A 104 14.55 -4.14 4.79
CA TRP A 104 13.30 -3.36 4.89
C TRP A 104 12.83 -3.29 6.34
N ARG A 105 12.66 -2.08 6.85
CA ARG A 105 12.16 -1.84 8.21
C ARG A 105 10.82 -1.13 8.21
N ASN A 106 10.00 -1.48 9.20
CA ASN A 106 8.74 -0.79 9.45
C ASN A 106 8.98 0.67 9.84
N VAL A 107 8.21 1.56 9.24
CA VAL A 107 8.30 2.99 9.46
C VAL A 107 7.42 3.42 10.63
N SER A 108 7.94 4.31 11.46
CA SER A 108 7.19 4.89 12.59
C SER A 108 5.98 5.71 12.13
N SER A 109 4.99 5.85 13.02
CA SER A 109 3.75 6.58 12.72
C SER A 109 3.98 8.06 12.38
N SER A 110 5.01 8.69 12.94
CA SER A 110 5.37 10.09 12.68
C SER A 110 5.90 10.25 11.25
N ARG A 111 6.79 9.36 10.82
CA ARG A 111 7.36 9.38 9.46
C ARG A 111 6.35 8.97 8.39
N THR A 112 5.44 8.06 8.75
CA THR A 112 4.26 7.73 7.94
C THR A 112 3.38 8.95 7.69
N ARG A 113 3.03 9.69 8.75
CA ARG A 113 2.25 10.94 8.62
C ARG A 113 2.96 11.96 7.74
N LYS A 114 4.28 12.15 7.91
CA LYS A 114 5.08 13.05 7.06
C LYS A 114 5.00 12.65 5.57
N LYS A 115 5.03 11.35 5.25
CA LYS A 115 4.87 10.87 3.87
C LYS A 115 3.51 11.24 3.29
N VAL A 116 2.43 11.07 4.06
CA VAL A 116 1.06 11.46 3.65
C VAL A 116 0.97 12.97 3.40
N THR A 117 1.43 13.79 4.34
CA THR A 117 1.44 15.25 4.19
C THR A 117 2.27 15.68 2.97
N GLN A 118 3.42 15.05 2.74
CA GLN A 118 4.25 15.34 1.58
C GLN A 118 3.54 14.98 0.27
N ALA A 119 2.83 13.85 0.22
CA ALA A 119 2.05 13.45 -0.95
C ALA A 119 0.95 14.48 -1.27
N PHE A 120 0.20 14.94 -0.26
CA PHE A 120 -0.79 16.01 -0.44
C PHE A 120 -0.18 17.30 -1.01
N ARG A 121 1.00 17.70 -0.52
CA ARG A 121 1.72 18.89 -1.04
C ARG A 121 2.11 18.71 -2.50
N SER A 122 2.59 17.54 -2.88
CA SER A 122 2.95 17.22 -4.27
C SER A 122 1.74 17.29 -5.20
N PHE A 123 0.62 16.68 -4.82
CA PHE A 123 -0.62 16.73 -5.60
C PHE A 123 -1.19 18.14 -5.72
N ARG A 124 -1.18 18.93 -4.65
CA ARG A 124 -1.59 20.34 -4.70
C ARG A 124 -0.73 21.13 -5.70
N LYS A 125 0.60 20.93 -5.68
CA LYS A 125 1.51 21.60 -6.62
C LYS A 125 1.24 21.16 -8.07
N GLN A 126 0.97 19.87 -8.29
CA GLN A 126 0.63 19.34 -9.61
C GLN A 126 -0.68 19.93 -10.14
N ARG A 127 -1.71 20.03 -9.29
CA ARG A 127 -2.99 20.66 -9.63
C ARG A 127 -2.82 22.12 -10.02
N ASN A 128 -2.03 22.87 -9.25
CA ASN A 128 -1.76 24.29 -9.53
C ASN A 128 -0.92 24.51 -10.79
N ARG A 129 -0.05 23.57 -11.18
CA ARG A 129 0.69 23.66 -12.45
C ARG A 129 -0.21 23.40 -13.64
N ALA A 130 -1.12 22.44 -13.53
CA ALA A 130 -2.07 22.12 -14.59
C ALA A 130 -2.98 23.32 -14.92
N CYS A 131 -3.33 24.15 -13.92
CA CYS A 131 -4.14 25.35 -14.17
C CYS A 131 -3.34 26.58 -14.62
N SER A 132 -2.01 26.59 -14.51
CA SER A 132 -1.17 27.74 -14.87
C SER A 132 -0.65 27.73 -16.30
N ASN A 133 -0.82 26.61 -17.02
CA ASN A 133 -0.41 26.44 -18.42
C ASN A 133 -1.59 26.58 -19.40
N LYS A 134 -2.65 27.27 -18.98
CA LYS A 134 -3.87 27.51 -19.75
C LYS A 134 -4.15 29.00 -19.75
#